data_AF-B1HTU3-F1
#
_entry.id   AF-B1HTU3-F1
#
_cell.length_a   1.000
_cell.length_b   1.000
_cell.length_c   1.000
_cell.angle_alpha   90.00
_cell.angle_beta   90.00
_cell.angle_gamma   90.00
#
_symmetry.space_group_name_H-M   'P 1'
#
loop_
_entity.id
_entity.type
_entity.pdbx_description
1 polymer ?
#
loop_
_entity_poly.entity_id
_entity_poly.type
_entity_poly.pdbx_seq_one_letter_code
_entity_poly.pdbx_strand_id
1 'polypeptide(L)'
;MFDELGTNYRREIIGGITTFLAMAYILAVNPGILENAGMDKGAVFVATALAAAVGSLIMGIFAKFPISLAPGMGLNAFFAFTVVGAYGIPWQTGLTGVFFSGIIFIILSLTGIRETVINAIPVQLKYAVSAGIGLFITFVGLQGAGIVVDSPATLVTLGTFTGSTLLAVFGIVLSVILIIKLRSVGIFLGMVITAIIGMVTGIIEPPTAIVSAIPSVDSTFMVALEPLGDIKSLFNVKFLVVVLTFLFVDFFDTAGTLMAVAT
;
A
#
# COMPACT_ATOMS: atom_id res chain seq x y z
N MET A 1 -5.35 14.24 -31.56
CA MET A 1 -5.16 13.52 -30.27
C MET A 1 -3.69 13.25 -29.95
N PHE A 2 -2.95 12.38 -30.68
CA PHE A 2 -1.52 12.16 -30.37
C PHE A 2 -0.62 13.35 -30.72
N ASP A 3 -0.88 14.03 -31.83
CA ASP A 3 -0.13 15.23 -32.23
C ASP A 3 -0.41 16.43 -31.30
N GLU A 4 -1.63 16.53 -30.76
CA GLU A 4 -2.00 17.56 -29.76
C GLU A 4 -1.35 17.32 -28.40
N LEU A 5 -1.05 16.07 -28.07
CA LEU A 5 -0.38 15.66 -26.83
C LEU A 5 1.15 15.48 -27.01
N GLY A 6 1.67 15.69 -28.22
CA GLY A 6 3.10 15.54 -28.53
C GLY A 6 3.66 14.14 -28.23
N THR A 7 2.88 13.09 -28.46
CA THR A 7 3.23 11.71 -28.08
C THR A 7 3.02 10.71 -29.22
N ASN A 8 3.46 9.46 -29.02
CA ASN A 8 3.29 8.36 -29.97
C ASN A 8 3.16 7.02 -29.22
N TYR A 9 2.68 5.97 -29.91
CA TYR A 9 2.47 4.64 -29.32
C TYR A 9 3.69 4.12 -28.54
N ARG A 10 4.91 4.32 -29.06
CA ARG A 10 6.13 3.87 -28.38
C ARG A 10 6.34 4.61 -27.06
N ARG A 11 6.14 5.93 -27.04
CA ARG A 11 6.30 6.77 -25.85
C ARG A 11 5.25 6.42 -24.78
N GLU A 12 4.00 6.23 -25.19
CA GLU A 12 2.90 5.84 -24.30
C GLU A 12 3.12 4.45 -23.70
N ILE A 13 3.49 3.45 -24.51
CA ILE A 13 3.73 2.08 -24.03
C ILE A 13 4.92 2.05 -23.05
N ILE A 14 6.03 2.72 -23.40
CA ILE A 14 7.20 2.77 -22.51
C ILE A 14 6.88 3.53 -21.22
N GLY A 15 6.12 4.63 -21.31
CA GLY A 15 5.64 5.38 -20.15
C GLY A 15 4.79 4.51 -19.23
N GLY A 16 3.79 3.82 -19.79
CA GLY A 16 2.91 2.90 -19.06
C GLY A 16 3.67 1.75 -18.40
N ILE A 17 4.59 1.09 -19.12
CA ILE A 17 5.43 0.03 -18.55
C ILE A 17 6.32 0.58 -17.43
N THR A 18 6.92 1.75 -17.61
CA THR A 18 7.79 2.35 -16.59
C THR A 18 7.01 2.67 -15.32
N THR A 19 5.82 3.26 -15.46
CA THR A 19 4.91 3.56 -14.34
C THR A 19 4.43 2.29 -13.65
N PHE A 20 4.06 1.26 -14.43
CA PHE A 20 3.68 -0.04 -13.88
C PHE A 20 4.82 -0.64 -13.06
N LEU A 21 6.04 -0.73 -13.62
CA LEU A 21 7.20 -1.29 -12.94
C LEU A 21 7.57 -0.49 -11.68
N ALA A 22 7.40 0.84 -11.70
CA ALA A 22 7.66 1.68 -10.54
C ALA A 22 6.74 1.35 -9.34
N MET A 23 5.53 0.89 -9.61
CA MET A 23 4.53 0.58 -8.58
C MET A 23 4.36 -0.91 -8.32
N ALA A 24 4.83 -1.78 -9.21
CA ALA A 24 4.56 -3.22 -9.20
C ALA A 24 4.97 -3.90 -7.88
N TYR A 25 5.86 -3.29 -7.09
CA TYR A 25 6.18 -3.73 -5.73
C TYR A 25 4.94 -3.88 -4.84
N ILE A 26 3.91 -3.07 -5.03
CA ILE A 26 2.69 -3.12 -4.23
C ILE A 26 1.98 -4.48 -4.34
N LEU A 27 2.13 -5.16 -5.48
CA LEU A 27 1.56 -6.48 -5.70
C LEU A 27 2.18 -7.53 -4.77
N ALA A 28 3.42 -7.34 -4.33
CA ALA A 28 4.06 -8.22 -3.35
C ALA A 28 3.85 -7.71 -1.91
N VAL A 29 4.02 -6.40 -1.70
CA VAL A 29 4.06 -5.82 -0.35
C VAL A 29 2.67 -5.72 0.28
N ASN A 30 1.64 -5.32 -0.47
CA ASN A 30 0.30 -5.16 0.12
C ASN A 30 -0.29 -6.50 0.63
N PRO A 31 -0.26 -7.61 -0.16
CA PRO A 31 -0.67 -8.91 0.36
C PRO A 31 0.17 -9.36 1.56
N GLY A 32 1.49 -9.13 1.55
CA GLY A 32 2.35 -9.46 2.69
C GLY A 32 2.01 -8.70 3.97
N ILE A 33 1.56 -7.45 3.87
CA ILE A 33 1.09 -6.68 5.03
C ILE A 33 -0.27 -7.20 5.50
N LEU A 34 -1.26 -7.31 4.60
CA LEU A 34 -2.63 -7.67 4.95
C LEU A 34 -2.80 -9.14 5.37
N GLU A 35 -1.86 -10.02 5.00
CA GLU A 35 -1.76 -11.38 5.55
C GLU A 35 -1.63 -11.36 7.08
N ASN A 36 -0.93 -10.38 7.66
CA ASN A 36 -0.82 -10.21 9.12
C ASN A 36 -2.15 -9.82 9.78
N ALA A 37 -3.12 -9.33 9.01
CA ALA A 37 -4.49 -9.09 9.47
C ALA A 37 -5.37 -10.35 9.39
N GLY A 38 -4.84 -11.47 8.87
CA GLY A 38 -5.57 -12.72 8.64
C GLY A 38 -6.30 -12.78 7.30
N MET A 39 -5.95 -11.91 6.34
CA MET A 39 -6.53 -11.94 5.00
C MET A 39 -5.80 -12.94 4.09
N ASP A 40 -6.52 -13.57 3.17
CA ASP A 40 -5.90 -14.46 2.18
C ASP A 40 -4.98 -13.68 1.23
N LYS A 41 -3.71 -14.08 1.18
CA LYS A 41 -2.68 -13.41 0.39
C LYS A 41 -2.98 -13.41 -1.11
N GLY A 42 -3.50 -14.52 -1.63
CA GLY A 42 -3.83 -14.66 -3.05
C GLY A 42 -5.00 -13.76 -3.45
N ALA A 43 -6.06 -13.76 -2.65
CA ALA A 43 -7.23 -12.92 -2.84
C ALA A 43 -6.87 -11.44 -2.76
N VAL A 44 -6.06 -11.04 -1.78
CA VAL A 44 -5.57 -9.65 -1.64
C VAL A 44 -4.69 -9.25 -2.82
N PHE A 45 -3.84 -10.14 -3.34
CA PHE A 45 -3.04 -9.88 -4.54
C PHE A 45 -3.93 -9.52 -5.73
N VAL A 46 -4.94 -10.34 -6.00
CA VAL A 46 -5.87 -10.13 -7.12
C VAL A 46 -6.70 -8.86 -6.91
N ALA A 47 -7.24 -8.65 -5.70
CA ALA A 47 -7.98 -7.45 -5.34
C ALA A 47 -7.14 -6.17 -5.51
N THR A 48 -5.87 -6.20 -5.11
CA THR A 48 -4.94 -5.08 -5.27
C THR A 48 -4.70 -4.76 -6.74
N ALA A 49 -4.43 -5.79 -7.56
CA ALA A 49 -4.19 -5.63 -8.99
C ALA A 49 -5.41 -5.06 -9.70
N LEU A 50 -6.60 -5.58 -9.41
CA LEU A 50 -7.87 -5.12 -10.00
C LEU A 50 -8.21 -3.70 -9.57
N ALA A 51 -8.12 -3.39 -8.27
CA ALA A 51 -8.40 -2.05 -7.75
C ALA A 51 -7.45 -0.99 -8.34
N ALA A 52 -6.14 -1.30 -8.41
CA ALA A 52 -5.15 -0.40 -9.01
C ALA A 52 -5.38 -0.21 -10.53
N ALA A 53 -5.72 -1.30 -11.25
CA ALA A 53 -6.05 -1.22 -12.67
C ALA A 53 -7.29 -0.36 -12.93
N VAL A 54 -8.38 -0.62 -12.21
CA VAL A 54 -9.63 0.15 -12.34
C VAL A 54 -9.42 1.61 -11.94
N GLY A 55 -8.77 1.89 -10.81
CA GLY A 55 -8.47 3.24 -10.36
C GLY A 55 -7.61 4.01 -11.36
N SER A 56 -6.55 3.38 -11.88
CA SER A 56 -5.68 4.00 -12.88
C SER A 56 -6.40 4.23 -14.23
N LEU A 57 -7.29 3.31 -14.64
CA LEU A 57 -8.12 3.51 -15.84
C LEU A 57 -9.09 4.67 -15.68
N ILE A 58 -9.71 4.82 -14.49
CA ILE A 58 -10.59 5.95 -14.19
C ILE A 58 -9.80 7.27 -14.31
N MET A 59 -8.58 7.33 -13.76
CA MET A 59 -7.72 8.51 -13.88
C MET A 59 -7.33 8.81 -15.33
N GLY A 60 -6.95 7.78 -16.09
CA GLY A 60 -6.53 7.95 -17.48
C GLY A 60 -7.66 8.35 -18.43
N ILE A 61 -8.83 7.73 -18.31
CA ILE A 61 -9.94 7.91 -19.26
C ILE A 61 -10.86 9.07 -18.86
N PHE A 62 -11.29 9.12 -17.60
CA PHE A 62 -12.26 10.11 -17.14
C PHE A 62 -11.60 11.39 -16.64
N ALA A 63 -10.60 11.27 -15.76
CA ALA A 63 -9.91 12.45 -15.23
C ALA A 63 -8.90 13.05 -16.23
N LYS A 64 -8.47 12.26 -17.23
CA LYS A 64 -7.41 12.62 -18.20
C LYS A 64 -6.16 13.16 -17.51
N PHE A 65 -5.83 12.57 -16.37
CA PHE A 65 -4.72 13.01 -15.53
C PHE A 65 -3.70 11.87 -15.41
N PRO A 66 -2.41 12.10 -15.74
CA PRO A 66 -1.41 11.05 -15.89
C PRO A 66 -0.85 10.58 -14.53
N ILE A 67 -1.76 10.23 -13.61
CA ILE A 67 -1.44 9.67 -12.30
C ILE A 67 -2.07 8.29 -12.20
N SER A 68 -1.23 7.31 -11.90
CA SER A 68 -1.67 5.96 -11.58
C SER A 68 -2.06 5.85 -10.11
N LEU A 69 -3.11 5.09 -9.84
CA LEU A 69 -3.61 4.86 -8.49
C LEU A 69 -3.31 3.44 -8.05
N ALA A 70 -2.86 3.32 -6.81
CA ALA A 70 -2.69 2.06 -6.11
C ALA A 70 -2.96 2.27 -4.61
N PRO A 71 -3.22 1.21 -3.83
CA PRO A 71 -3.50 1.35 -2.40
C PRO A 71 -2.40 2.10 -1.62
N GLY A 72 -2.80 2.99 -0.71
CA GLY A 72 -1.87 3.74 0.14
C GLY A 72 -1.21 2.84 1.17
N MET A 73 0.12 2.68 1.08
CA MET A 73 0.86 1.72 1.92
C MET A 73 0.78 2.03 3.42
N GLY A 74 0.67 3.32 3.79
CA GLY A 74 0.48 3.73 5.17
C GLY A 74 -0.84 3.28 5.77
N LEU A 75 -1.91 3.40 4.99
CA LEU A 75 -3.25 3.00 5.39
C LEU A 75 -3.34 1.49 5.56
N ASN A 76 -2.67 0.71 4.70
CA ASN A 76 -2.62 -0.75 4.80
C ASN A 76 -1.86 -1.22 6.04
N ALA A 77 -0.73 -0.57 6.37
CA ALA A 77 0.02 -0.88 7.59
C ALA A 77 -0.76 -0.50 8.85
N PHE A 78 -1.37 0.69 8.86
CA PHE A 78 -2.25 1.11 9.96
C PHE A 78 -3.43 0.14 10.15
N PHE A 79 -4.03 -0.31 9.05
CA PHE A 79 -5.10 -1.31 9.07
C PHE A 79 -4.64 -2.61 9.74
N ALA A 80 -3.57 -3.23 9.23
CA ALA A 80 -3.16 -4.55 9.69
C ALA A 80 -2.64 -4.54 11.14
N PHE A 81 -1.77 -3.60 11.47
CA PHE A 81 -1.07 -3.63 12.76
C PHE A 81 -1.80 -2.87 13.86
N THR A 82 -2.49 -1.77 13.55
CA THR A 82 -3.17 -0.96 14.56
C THR A 82 -4.64 -1.37 14.71
N VAL A 83 -5.41 -1.37 13.62
CA VAL A 83 -6.85 -1.63 13.69
C VAL A 83 -7.11 -3.11 13.99
N VAL A 84 -6.48 -4.01 13.25
CA VAL A 84 -6.68 -5.45 13.44
C VAL A 84 -5.80 -5.97 14.58
N GLY A 85 -4.50 -5.67 14.56
CA GLY A 85 -3.57 -6.09 15.61
C GLY A 85 -3.85 -5.45 16.97
N ALA A 86 -3.55 -4.17 17.13
CA ALA A 86 -3.58 -3.51 18.45
C ALA A 86 -4.99 -3.30 19.02
N TYR A 87 -5.98 -2.93 18.20
CA TYR A 87 -7.35 -2.70 18.65
C TYR A 87 -8.21 -3.97 18.70
N GLY A 88 -7.72 -5.07 18.10
CA GLY A 88 -8.41 -6.35 18.05
C GLY A 88 -9.73 -6.31 17.26
N ILE A 89 -9.85 -5.38 16.31
CA ILE A 89 -11.06 -5.25 15.49
C ILE A 89 -10.97 -6.27 14.34
N PRO A 90 -11.97 -7.12 14.12
CA PRO A 90 -11.97 -8.03 12.97
C PRO A 90 -11.76 -7.26 11.67
N TRP A 91 -10.90 -7.79 10.78
CA TRP A 91 -10.55 -7.10 9.54
C TRP A 91 -11.77 -6.84 8.64
N GLN A 92 -12.81 -7.68 8.71
CA GLN A 92 -14.08 -7.47 8.00
C GLN A 92 -14.76 -6.18 8.46
N THR A 93 -14.89 -5.98 9.78
CA THR A 93 -15.44 -4.74 10.36
C THR A 93 -14.54 -3.54 10.07
N GLY A 94 -13.22 -3.74 10.10
CA GLY A 94 -12.25 -2.73 9.69
C GLY A 94 -12.48 -2.29 8.24
N LEU A 95 -12.65 -3.24 7.31
CA LEU A 95 -12.88 -2.98 5.89
C LEU A 95 -14.18 -2.21 5.65
N THR A 96 -15.25 -2.54 6.39
CA THR A 96 -16.47 -1.73 6.37
C THR A 96 -16.18 -0.29 6.80
N GLY A 97 -15.35 -0.10 7.83
CA GLY A 97 -14.91 1.23 8.27
C GLY A 97 -14.18 2.00 7.17
N VAL A 98 -13.24 1.35 6.47
CA VAL A 98 -12.52 1.92 5.32
C VAL A 98 -13.50 2.28 4.18
N PHE A 99 -14.47 1.39 3.90
CA PHE A 99 -15.49 1.63 2.89
C PHE A 99 -16.35 2.86 3.19
N PHE A 100 -16.83 3.01 4.43
CA PHE A 100 -17.56 4.21 4.86
C PHE A 100 -16.68 5.47 4.85
N SER A 101 -15.41 5.37 5.26
CA SER A 101 -14.45 6.47 5.13
C SER A 101 -14.37 6.95 3.68
N GLY A 102 -14.23 6.03 2.73
CA GLY A 102 -14.19 6.33 1.30
C GLY A 102 -15.47 7.01 0.78
N ILE A 103 -16.65 6.53 1.21
CA ILE A 103 -17.93 7.18 0.85
C ILE A 103 -17.98 8.62 1.40
N ILE A 104 -17.64 8.80 2.68
CA ILE A 104 -17.62 10.13 3.30
C ILE A 104 -16.62 11.03 2.57
N PHE A 105 -15.45 10.52 2.23
CA PHE A 105 -14.43 11.26 1.49
C PHE A 105 -14.91 11.69 0.10
N ILE A 106 -15.62 10.83 -0.63
CA ILE A 106 -16.24 11.17 -1.91
C ILE A 106 -17.27 12.30 -1.72
N ILE A 107 -18.16 12.20 -0.73
CA ILE A 107 -19.17 13.24 -0.44
C ILE A 107 -18.49 14.58 -0.10
N LEU A 108 -17.46 14.56 0.75
CA LEU A 108 -16.70 15.76 1.13
C LEU A 108 -15.94 16.36 -0.07
N SER A 109 -15.45 15.51 -0.98
CA SER A 109 -14.79 15.95 -2.21
C SER A 109 -15.78 16.61 -3.17
N LEU A 110 -16.98 16.04 -3.34
CA LEU A 110 -18.01 16.58 -4.23
C LEU A 110 -18.65 17.88 -3.71
N THR A 111 -18.71 18.05 -2.39
CA THR A 111 -19.26 19.26 -1.75
C THR A 111 -18.26 20.41 -1.64
N GLY A 112 -16.98 20.21 -2.02
CA GLY A 112 -15.93 21.22 -1.91
C GLY A 112 -15.38 21.44 -0.49
N ILE A 113 -16.00 20.83 0.52
CA ILE A 113 -15.58 20.92 1.94
C ILE A 113 -14.16 20.38 2.13
N ARG A 114 -13.75 19.41 1.30
CA ARG A 114 -12.41 18.81 1.34
C ARG A 114 -11.29 19.86 1.32
N GLU A 115 -11.41 20.88 0.47
CA GLU A 115 -10.38 21.91 0.34
C GLU A 115 -10.29 22.78 1.60
N THR A 116 -11.43 23.14 2.19
CA THR A 116 -11.50 23.86 3.47
C THR A 116 -10.86 23.06 4.60
N VAL A 117 -11.13 21.75 4.68
CA VAL A 117 -10.51 20.87 5.68
C VAL A 117 -9.00 20.79 5.48
N ILE A 118 -8.53 20.58 4.25
CA ILE A 118 -7.10 20.52 3.95
C ILE A 118 -6.41 21.85 4.28
N ASN A 119 -7.02 22.98 3.96
CA ASN A 119 -6.45 24.31 4.21
C ASN A 119 -6.47 24.69 5.70
N ALA A 120 -7.40 24.14 6.49
CA ALA A 120 -7.43 24.33 7.93
C ALA A 120 -6.30 23.60 8.65
N ILE A 121 -5.75 22.54 8.06
CA ILE A 121 -4.70 21.75 8.69
C ILE A 121 -3.32 22.40 8.46
N PRO A 122 -2.58 22.73 9.53
CA PRO A 122 -1.23 23.28 9.40
C PRO A 122 -0.33 22.39 8.54
N VAL A 123 0.45 23.01 7.66
CA VAL A 123 1.38 22.30 6.75
C VAL A 123 2.38 21.44 7.53
N GLN A 124 2.77 21.89 8.73
CA GLN A 124 3.65 21.15 9.64
C GLN A 124 3.02 19.81 10.07
N LEU A 125 1.71 19.78 10.30
CA LEU A 125 1.00 18.55 10.67
C LEU A 125 0.93 17.57 9.49
N LYS A 126 0.75 18.09 8.26
CA LYS A 126 0.77 17.27 7.04
C LYS A 126 2.12 16.56 6.87
N TYR A 127 3.23 17.29 7.02
CA TYR A 127 4.57 16.70 6.94
C TYR A 127 4.85 15.71 8.08
N ALA A 128 4.42 16.02 9.31
CA ALA A 128 4.61 15.14 10.46
C ALA A 128 3.88 13.80 10.29
N VAL A 129 2.65 13.81 9.77
CA VAL A 129 1.87 12.59 9.51
C VAL A 129 2.55 11.74 8.44
N SER A 130 2.95 12.32 7.30
CA SER A 130 3.65 11.58 6.25
C SER A 130 4.98 10.99 6.74
N ALA A 131 5.77 11.75 7.49
CA ALA A 131 7.03 11.28 8.07
C ALA A 131 6.81 10.15 9.09
N GLY A 132 5.81 10.29 9.97
CA GLY A 132 5.46 9.28 10.97
C GLY A 132 5.01 7.97 10.33
N ILE A 133 4.14 8.03 9.32
CA ILE A 133 3.70 6.85 8.57
C ILE A 133 4.88 6.20 7.83
N GLY A 134 5.75 6.99 7.20
CA GLY A 134 6.93 6.46 6.51
C GLY A 134 7.89 5.73 7.45
N LEU A 135 8.18 6.32 8.61
CA LEU A 135 9.00 5.68 9.66
C LEU A 135 8.32 4.42 10.22
N PHE A 136 7.01 4.43 10.39
CA PHE A 136 6.23 3.28 10.85
C PHE A 136 6.30 2.11 9.86
N ILE A 137 6.06 2.35 8.57
CA ILE A 137 6.18 1.32 7.53
C ILE A 137 7.62 0.80 7.44
N THR A 138 8.60 1.70 7.55
CA THR A 138 10.02 1.31 7.57
C THR A 138 10.30 0.37 8.74
N PHE A 139 9.83 0.71 9.94
CA PHE A 139 9.97 -0.11 11.13
C PHE A 139 9.35 -1.50 10.96
N VAL A 140 8.11 -1.57 10.46
CA VAL A 140 7.43 -2.83 10.14
C VAL A 140 8.21 -3.64 9.11
N GLY A 141 8.73 -3.00 8.06
CA GLY A 141 9.56 -3.68 7.05
C GLY A 141 10.85 -4.26 7.63
N LEU A 142 11.51 -3.52 8.53
CA LEU A 142 12.69 -3.99 9.24
C LEU A 142 12.38 -5.16 10.19
N GLN A 143 11.21 -5.16 10.84
CA GLN A 143 10.73 -6.30 11.62
C GLN A 143 10.45 -7.52 10.75
N GLY A 144 9.73 -7.35 9.63
CA GLY A 144 9.46 -8.44 8.68
C GLY A 144 10.73 -9.04 8.07
N ALA A 145 11.80 -8.25 7.95
CA ALA A 145 13.12 -8.69 7.50
C ALA A 145 13.98 -9.35 8.61
N GLY A 146 13.51 -9.33 9.87
CA GLY A 146 14.28 -9.80 11.03
C GLY A 146 15.48 -8.92 11.39
N ILE A 147 15.57 -7.70 10.85
CA ILE A 147 16.63 -6.73 11.20
C ILE A 147 16.36 -6.13 12.58
N VAL A 148 15.08 -5.86 12.87
CA VAL A 148 14.60 -5.40 14.17
C VAL A 148 13.78 -6.51 14.80
N VAL A 149 14.08 -6.89 16.03
CA VAL A 149 13.36 -7.91 16.78
C VAL A 149 12.97 -7.41 18.17
N ASP A 150 11.97 -8.05 18.78
CA ASP A 150 11.50 -7.71 20.12
C ASP A 150 12.57 -7.98 21.19
N SER A 151 12.59 -7.14 22.23
CA SER A 151 13.48 -7.28 23.37
C SER A 151 12.73 -6.93 24.65
N PRO A 152 12.60 -7.83 25.63
CA PRO A 152 11.94 -7.53 26.90
C PRO A 152 12.59 -6.36 27.66
N ALA A 153 13.87 -6.05 27.40
CA ALA A 153 14.61 -5.01 28.10
C ALA A 153 14.50 -3.61 27.45
N THR A 154 14.33 -3.56 26.13
CA THR A 154 14.44 -2.31 25.34
C THR A 154 13.31 -2.11 24.34
N LEU A 155 12.32 -3.01 24.32
CA LEU A 155 11.26 -3.18 23.31
C LEU A 155 11.78 -3.55 21.92
N VAL A 156 12.98 -3.12 21.54
CA VAL A 156 13.62 -3.43 20.26
C VAL A 156 15.09 -3.75 20.44
N THR A 157 15.59 -4.70 19.67
CA THR A 157 17.02 -4.99 19.53
C THR A 157 17.33 -5.38 18.07
N LEU A 158 18.61 -5.45 17.74
CA LEU A 158 19.05 -5.95 16.43
C LEU A 158 18.87 -7.46 16.37
N GLY A 159 18.29 -7.93 15.27
CA GLY A 159 18.19 -9.35 14.99
C GLY A 159 19.52 -9.96 14.59
N THR A 160 19.54 -11.29 14.47
CA THR A 160 20.72 -12.02 13.99
C THR A 160 20.85 -11.88 12.49
N PHE A 161 21.99 -11.36 12.02
CA PHE A 161 22.29 -11.23 10.59
C PHE A 161 22.66 -12.59 9.99
N THR A 162 21.67 -13.46 9.81
CA THR A 162 21.81 -14.80 9.24
C THR A 162 20.76 -15.02 8.16
N GLY A 163 21.13 -15.68 7.06
CA GLY A 163 20.19 -16.10 6.01
C GLY A 163 19.31 -14.96 5.49
N SER A 164 18.03 -14.97 5.85
CA SER A 164 17.00 -14.02 5.41
C SER A 164 17.32 -12.55 5.75
N THR A 165 17.88 -12.28 6.93
CA THR A 165 18.22 -10.91 7.35
C THR A 165 19.39 -10.35 6.54
N LEU A 166 20.40 -11.18 6.22
CA LEU A 166 21.48 -10.78 5.32
C LEU A 166 20.99 -10.55 3.89
N LEU A 167 20.09 -11.42 3.41
CA LEU A 167 19.46 -11.26 2.10
C LEU A 167 18.65 -9.96 2.04
N ALA A 168 17.94 -9.60 3.11
CA ALA A 168 17.21 -8.34 3.20
C ALA A 168 18.15 -7.12 3.19
N VAL A 169 19.24 -7.14 3.97
CA VAL A 169 20.26 -6.07 3.94
C VAL A 169 20.86 -5.92 2.55
N PHE A 170 21.25 -7.03 1.92
CA PHE A 170 21.74 -7.04 0.55
C PHE A 170 20.71 -6.43 -0.40
N GLY A 171 19.44 -6.83 -0.31
CA GLY A 171 18.37 -6.34 -1.16
C GLY A 171 18.08 -4.86 -0.99
N ILE A 172 18.15 -4.34 0.24
CA ILE A 172 18.04 -2.90 0.53
C ILE A 172 19.19 -2.15 -0.14
N VAL A 173 20.44 -2.56 0.09
CA VAL A 173 21.62 -1.92 -0.50
C VAL A 173 21.55 -1.95 -2.03
N LEU A 174 21.21 -3.10 -2.60
CA LEU A 174 21.05 -3.26 -4.04
C LEU A 174 19.96 -2.33 -4.59
N SER A 175 18.80 -2.26 -3.94
CA SER A 175 17.69 -1.40 -4.35
C SER A 175 18.08 0.08 -4.31
N VAL A 176 18.85 0.51 -3.31
CA VAL A 176 19.40 1.88 -3.23
C VAL A 176 20.39 2.16 -4.37
N ILE A 177 21.25 1.20 -4.72
CA ILE A 177 22.17 1.37 -5.86
C ILE A 177 21.38 1.46 -7.18
N LEU A 178 20.38 0.60 -7.35
CA LEU A 178 19.59 0.53 -8.58
C LEU A 178 18.65 1.72 -8.73
N ILE A 179 18.06 2.27 -7.66
CA ILE A 179 17.23 3.47 -7.75
C ILE A 179 18.05 4.69 -8.18
N ILE A 180 19.32 4.79 -7.75
CA ILE A 180 20.23 5.87 -8.17
C ILE A 180 20.57 5.74 -9.66
N LYS A 181 20.77 4.52 -10.17
CA LYS A 181 21.17 4.28 -11.58
C LYS A 181 20.01 4.21 -12.57
N LEU A 182 18.89 3.60 -12.17
CA LEU A 182 17.76 3.23 -13.03
C LEU A 182 16.44 3.91 -12.62
N ARG A 183 16.51 4.89 -11.70
CA ARG A 183 15.37 5.67 -11.21
C ARG A 183 14.26 4.74 -10.69
N SER A 184 13.01 5.01 -11.05
CA SER A 184 11.82 4.33 -10.54
C SER A 184 11.78 2.81 -10.80
N VAL A 185 12.47 2.32 -11.83
CA VAL A 185 12.55 0.88 -12.13
C VAL A 185 13.51 0.13 -11.19
N GLY A 186 14.40 0.86 -10.53
CA GLY A 186 15.46 0.30 -9.69
C GLY A 186 14.94 -0.52 -8.51
N ILE A 187 13.84 -0.08 -7.87
CA ILE A 187 13.23 -0.82 -6.74
C ILE A 187 12.71 -2.19 -7.21
N PHE A 188 11.98 -2.21 -8.33
CA PHE A 188 11.44 -3.45 -8.89
C PHE A 188 12.54 -4.45 -9.23
N LEU A 189 13.57 -3.99 -9.96
CA LEU A 189 14.71 -4.83 -10.30
C LEU A 189 15.48 -5.29 -9.05
N GLY A 190 15.60 -4.43 -8.04
CA GLY A 190 16.21 -4.77 -6.75
C GLY A 190 15.50 -5.95 -6.08
N MET A 191 14.17 -5.91 -6.01
CA MET A 191 13.39 -7.03 -5.48
C MET A 191 13.54 -8.30 -6.30
N VAL A 192 13.46 -8.21 -7.64
CA VAL A 192 13.58 -9.38 -8.53
C VAL A 192 14.96 -10.03 -8.37
N ILE A 193 16.05 -9.25 -8.39
CA ILE A 193 17.40 -9.76 -8.24
C ILE A 193 17.60 -10.36 -6.84
N THR A 194 17.07 -9.71 -5.80
CA THR A 194 17.14 -10.23 -4.42
C THR A 194 16.38 -11.54 -4.29
N ALA A 195 15.20 -11.67 -4.90
CA ALA A 195 14.44 -12.91 -4.93
C ALA A 195 15.20 -14.03 -5.65
N ILE A 196 15.82 -13.74 -6.80
CA ILE A 196 16.66 -14.70 -7.54
C ILE A 196 17.83 -15.18 -6.68
N ILE A 197 18.54 -14.26 -6.03
CA ILE A 197 19.66 -14.63 -5.15
C ILE A 197 19.14 -15.48 -3.97
N GLY A 198 18.01 -15.09 -3.38
CA GLY A 198 17.36 -15.87 -2.33
C GLY A 198 17.04 -17.30 -2.76
N MET A 199 16.53 -17.50 -3.98
CA MET A 199 16.29 -18.82 -4.57
C MET A 199 17.58 -19.61 -4.78
N VAL A 200 18.63 -18.98 -5.32
CA VAL A 200 19.94 -19.63 -5.55
C VAL A 200 20.60 -20.04 -4.23
N THR A 201 20.45 -19.22 -3.18
CA THR A 201 20.98 -19.53 -1.84
C THR A 201 20.12 -20.52 -1.04
N GLY A 202 18.96 -20.93 -1.55
CA GLY A 202 18.02 -21.82 -0.86
C GLY A 202 17.27 -21.18 0.31
N ILE A 203 17.30 -19.84 0.44
CA ILE A 203 16.58 -19.09 1.47
C ILE A 203 15.11 -18.92 1.07
N ILE A 204 14.83 -18.81 -0.23
CA ILE A 204 13.50 -18.68 -0.81
C ILE A 204 13.22 -19.94 -1.62
N GLU A 205 12.06 -20.55 -1.42
CA GLU A 205 11.66 -21.70 -2.22
C GLU A 205 11.43 -21.30 -3.68
N PRO A 206 11.96 -22.06 -4.66
CA PRO A 206 11.71 -21.77 -6.06
C PRO A 206 10.22 -21.96 -6.40
N PRO A 207 9.68 -21.18 -7.34
CA PRO A 207 8.28 -21.31 -7.72
C PRO A 207 8.00 -22.70 -8.29
N THR A 208 6.87 -23.29 -7.87
CA THR A 208 6.41 -24.61 -8.33
C THR A 208 5.88 -24.58 -9.77
N ALA A 209 5.49 -23.40 -10.27
CA ALA A 209 4.99 -23.19 -11.62
C ALA A 209 5.36 -21.79 -12.15
N ILE A 210 5.56 -21.68 -13.47
CA ILE A 210 5.79 -20.40 -14.16
C ILE A 210 4.46 -19.66 -14.40
N VAL A 211 3.38 -20.41 -14.60
CA VAL A 211 2.02 -19.89 -14.75
C VAL A 211 1.13 -20.67 -13.79
N SER A 212 0.43 -19.96 -12.91
CA SER A 212 -0.56 -20.51 -11.99
C SER A 212 -1.97 -20.07 -12.39
N ALA A 213 -2.97 -20.78 -11.86
CA ALA A 213 -4.34 -20.25 -11.88
C ALA A 213 -4.39 -18.91 -11.13
N ILE A 214 -5.33 -18.06 -11.53
CA ILE A 214 -5.64 -16.82 -10.82
C ILE A 214 -6.15 -17.22 -9.43
N PRO A 215 -5.57 -16.71 -8.33
CA PRO A 215 -6.09 -16.98 -6.99
C PRO A 215 -7.57 -16.61 -6.86
N SER A 216 -8.34 -17.41 -6.10
CA SER A 216 -9.73 -17.07 -5.84
C SER A 216 -9.82 -15.78 -5.01
N VAL A 217 -10.82 -14.96 -5.32
CA VAL A 217 -11.16 -13.74 -4.56
C VAL A 217 -12.32 -13.95 -3.60
N ASP A 218 -12.89 -15.15 -3.52
CA ASP A 218 -14.13 -15.44 -2.78
C ASP A 218 -14.02 -15.04 -1.29
N SER A 219 -12.84 -15.17 -0.70
CA SER A 219 -12.57 -14.82 0.70
C SER A 219 -12.51 -13.32 0.99
N THR A 220 -12.45 -12.46 -0.03
CA THR A 220 -12.35 -10.99 0.11
C THR A 220 -13.44 -10.24 -0.63
N PHE A 221 -14.14 -10.90 -1.55
CA PHE A 221 -15.16 -10.29 -2.38
C PHE A 221 -16.40 -9.94 -1.56
N MET A 222 -16.84 -8.68 -1.65
CA MET A 222 -17.99 -8.12 -0.90
C MET A 222 -17.94 -8.22 0.63
N VAL A 223 -16.83 -8.67 1.23
CA VAL A 223 -16.70 -8.83 2.69
C VAL A 223 -16.89 -7.52 3.44
N ALA A 224 -16.53 -6.38 2.85
CA ALA A 224 -16.77 -5.05 3.43
C ALA A 224 -18.27 -4.75 3.66
N LEU A 225 -19.18 -5.48 3.00
CA LEU A 225 -20.63 -5.35 3.15
C LEU A 225 -21.21 -6.33 4.18
N GLU A 226 -20.50 -7.39 4.57
CA GLU A 226 -21.01 -8.39 5.52
C GLU A 226 -21.37 -7.79 6.89
N PRO A 227 -20.52 -6.93 7.52
CA PRO A 227 -20.86 -6.30 8.79
C PRO A 227 -22.05 -5.33 8.72
N LEU A 228 -22.54 -4.98 7.52
CA LEU A 228 -23.76 -4.17 7.38
C LEU A 228 -25.00 -4.90 7.92
N GLY A 229 -24.98 -6.24 7.93
CA GLY A 229 -26.05 -7.05 8.50
C GLY A 229 -26.12 -7.02 10.03
N ASP A 230 -25.02 -6.68 10.71
CA ASP A 230 -24.97 -6.53 12.17
C ASP A 230 -24.77 -5.07 12.55
N ILE A 231 -25.87 -4.33 12.56
CA ILE A 231 -25.94 -2.91 12.89
C ILE A 231 -25.28 -2.58 14.25
N LYS A 232 -25.27 -3.51 15.21
CA LYS A 232 -24.63 -3.28 16.52
C LYS A 232 -23.10 -3.19 16.42
N SER A 233 -22.50 -3.89 15.46
CA SER A 233 -21.07 -3.81 15.18
C SER A 233 -20.67 -2.46 14.56
N LEU A 234 -21.59 -1.82 13.83
CA LEU A 234 -21.40 -0.54 13.16
C LEU A 234 -21.62 0.67 14.08
N PHE A 235 -22.55 0.58 15.03
CA PHE A 235 -22.81 1.65 16.01
C PHE A 235 -21.98 1.47 17.29
N ASN A 236 -20.68 1.22 17.13
CA ASN A 236 -19.72 1.18 18.23
C ASN A 236 -18.71 2.33 18.10
N VAL A 237 -18.32 2.91 19.24
CA VAL A 237 -17.25 3.93 19.32
C VAL A 237 -15.98 3.46 18.60
N LYS A 238 -15.61 2.18 18.72
CA LYS A 238 -14.45 1.62 18.02
C LYS A 238 -14.57 1.73 16.49
N PHE A 239 -15.75 1.45 15.94
CA PHE A 239 -16.00 1.58 14.50
C PHE A 239 -15.92 3.04 14.06
N LEU A 240 -16.53 3.95 14.82
CA LEU A 240 -16.46 5.38 14.53
C LEU A 240 -15.01 5.91 14.55
N VAL A 241 -14.21 5.46 15.51
CA VAL A 241 -12.77 5.80 15.58
C VAL A 241 -12.03 5.31 14.34
N VAL A 242 -12.30 4.09 13.86
CA VAL A 242 -11.72 3.56 12.63
C VAL A 242 -12.11 4.45 11.43
N VAL A 243 -13.41 4.70 11.22
CA VAL A 243 -13.90 5.53 10.12
C VAL A 243 -13.25 6.93 10.14
N LEU A 244 -13.25 7.59 11.29
CA LEU A 244 -12.68 8.93 11.42
C LEU A 244 -11.15 8.92 11.21
N THR A 245 -10.45 7.92 11.73
CA THR A 245 -8.98 7.85 11.58
C THR A 245 -8.60 7.63 10.12
N PHE A 246 -9.24 6.69 9.42
CA PHE A 246 -9.03 6.50 7.98
C PHE A 246 -9.34 7.78 7.21
N LEU A 247 -10.45 8.45 7.53
CA LEU A 247 -10.82 9.69 6.86
C LEU A 247 -9.73 10.77 6.99
N PHE A 248 -9.20 10.98 8.20
CA PHE A 248 -8.12 11.94 8.43
C PHE A 248 -6.81 11.53 7.75
N VAL A 249 -6.44 10.25 7.80
CA VAL A 249 -5.25 9.75 7.12
C VAL A 249 -5.38 9.91 5.60
N ASP A 250 -6.54 9.63 5.02
CA ASP A 250 -6.85 9.81 3.59
C ASP A 250 -6.68 11.27 3.16
N PHE A 251 -7.14 12.23 3.99
CA PHE A 251 -6.92 13.66 3.76
C PHE A 251 -5.43 14.01 3.68
N PHE A 252 -4.64 13.49 4.62
CA PHE A 252 -3.20 13.75 4.67
C PHE A 252 -2.45 13.13 3.50
N ASP A 253 -2.78 11.88 3.16
CA ASP A 253 -2.11 11.15 2.09
C ASP A 253 -2.45 11.76 0.72
N THR A 254 -3.72 12.10 0.49
CA THR A 254 -4.16 12.76 -0.75
C THR A 254 -3.52 14.14 -0.91
N ALA A 255 -3.52 14.95 0.16
CA ALA A 255 -2.91 16.27 0.12
C ALA A 255 -1.39 16.20 -0.10
N GLY A 256 -0.70 15.29 0.59
CA GLY A 256 0.73 15.07 0.44
C GLY A 256 1.11 14.61 -0.96
N THR A 257 0.38 13.63 -1.50
CA THR A 257 0.64 13.08 -2.84
C THR A 257 0.38 14.12 -3.93
N LEU A 258 -0.72 14.88 -3.85
CA LEU A 258 -0.99 15.95 -4.83
C LEU A 258 0.07 17.05 -4.76
N MET A 259 0.51 17.45 -3.57
CA MET A 259 1.61 18.42 -3.47
C MET A 259 2.93 17.89 -4.05
N ALA A 260 3.21 16.59 -3.92
CA ALA A 260 4.46 16.00 -4.37
C ALA A 260 4.51 15.65 -5.87
N VAL A 261 3.36 15.28 -6.45
CA VAL A 261 3.29 14.75 -7.83
C VAL A 261 2.64 15.74 -8.80
N ALA A 262 1.83 16.69 -8.32
CA ALA A 262 1.17 17.70 -9.15
C ALA A 262 1.83 19.09 -9.08
N THR A 263 3.05 19.20 -8.52
CA THR A 263 3.92 20.37 -8.63
C THR A 263 5.01 20.16 -9.66
#